data_AF-A0A9C8GME2-F1
#
_entry.id   AF-A0A9C8GME2-F1
#
_cell.length_a   1.000
_cell.length_b   1.000
_cell.length_c   1.000
_cell.angle_alpha   90.00
_cell.angle_beta   90.00
_cell.angle_gamma   90.00
#
_symmetry.space_group_name_H-M   'P 1'
#
loop_
_entity.id
_entity.type
_entity.pdbx_description
1 polymer ?
#
loop_
_entity_poly.entity_id
_entity_poly.type
_entity_poly.pdbx_seq_one_letter_code
_entity_poly.pdbx_strand_id
1 'polypeptide(L)' 'MTQLSRIGKYEILDELGRGGFTVVYQARDPSLDRMVALKVLHTHVAGNQVFVQRFKREARTASV' A
#
# COMPACT_ATOMS: atom_id res chain seq x y z
N MET A 1 -0.06 20.69 -12.28
CA MET A 1 0.99 20.35 -11.30
C MET A 1 0.49 19.15 -10.50
N THR A 2 0.83 17.93 -10.91
CA THR A 2 0.35 16.71 -10.26
C THR A 2 1.12 16.52 -8.96
N GLN A 3 0.45 16.66 -7.82
CA GLN A 3 1.06 16.53 -6.51
C GLN A 3 1.37 15.05 -6.25
N LEU A 4 2.63 14.66 -6.43
CA LEU A 4 3.14 13.32 -6.06
C LEU A 4 2.90 13.13 -4.56
N SER A 5 1.92 12.29 -4.23
CA SER A 5 1.69 11.87 -2.86
C SER A 5 2.75 10.83 -2.48
N ARG A 6 3.27 10.85 -1.25
CA ARG A 6 4.29 9.89 -0.80
C ARG A 6 3.79 9.13 0.41
N ILE A 7 4.07 7.83 0.44
CA ILE A 7 3.81 6.98 1.61
C ILE A 7 5.13 6.33 2.02
N GLY A 8 5.71 6.82 3.11
CA GLY A 8 7.07 6.47 3.50
C GLY A 8 8.07 6.81 2.38
N LYS A 9 8.86 5.82 1.95
CA LYS A 9 9.82 5.99 0.85
C LYS A 9 9.18 5.93 -0.55
N TYR A 10 7.96 5.40 -0.67
CA TYR A 10 7.33 5.14 -1.96
C TYR A 10 6.67 6.40 -2.52
N GLU A 11 6.86 6.63 -3.81
CA GLU A 11 6.24 7.72 -4.57
C GLU A 11 4.95 7.20 -5.19
N ILE A 12 3.80 7.72 -4.78
CA ILE A 12 2.49 7.29 -5.28
C ILE A 12 2.24 7.95 -6.63
N LEU A 13 1.97 7.12 -7.63
CA LEU A 13 1.74 7.54 -9.00
C LEU A 13 0.26 7.49 -9.34
N ASP A 14 -0.42 6.40 -8.98
CA ASP A 14 -1.86 6.24 -9.23
C ASP A 14 -2.52 5.26 -8.25
N GLU A 15 -3.85 5.29 -8.17
CA GLU A 15 -4.67 4.29 -7.47
C GLU A 15 -5.00 3.14 -8.43
N LEU A 16 -4.51 1.93 -8.15
CA LEU A 16 -4.80 0.74 -8.95
C LEU A 16 -6.14 0.11 -8.59
N GLY A 17 -6.59 0.31 -7.35
CA GLY A 17 -7.89 -0.19 -6.93
C GLY A 17 -8.16 -0.03 -5.44
N ARG A 18 -9.45 -0.01 -5.10
CA ARG A 18 -9.95 0.16 -3.74
C ARG A 18 -10.80 -1.04 -3.35
N GLY A 19 -10.44 -1.67 -2.24
CA GLY A 19 -11.26 -2.64 -1.53
C GLY A 19 -11.89 -2.00 -0.29
N GLY A 20 -12.79 -2.72 0.38
CA GLY A 20 -13.58 -2.17 1.49
C GLY A 20 -12.78 -1.42 2.56
N PHE A 21 -11.58 -1.89 2.91
CA PHE A 21 -10.72 -1.28 3.94
C PHE A 21 -9.30 -0.97 3.47
N THR A 22 -9.00 -1.19 2.19
CA THR A 22 -7.64 -1.09 1.64
C THR A 22 -7.66 -0.36 0.31
N VAL A 23 -6.58 0.36 0.02
CA VAL A 23 -6.30 0.88 -1.32
C VAL A 23 -4.98 0.29 -1.81
N VAL A 24 -4.93 -0.09 -3.08
CA VAL A 24 -3.70 -0.48 -3.77
C VAL A 24 -3.29 0.67 -4.66
N TYR A 25 -2.07 1.16 -4.47
CA TYR A 25 -1.47 2.20 -5.28
C TYR A 25 -0.41 1.63 -6.21
N GLN A 26 -0.29 2.20 -7.40
CA GLN A 26 0.93 2.12 -8.18
C GLN A 26 1.92 3.11 -7.60
N ALA A 27 3.12 2.64 -7.26
CA ALA A 27 4.15 3.47 -6.69
C ALA A 27 5.54 3.14 -7.26
N ARG A 28 6.46 4.10 -7.16
CA ARG A 28 7.89 3.88 -7.40
C ARG A 28 8.62 3.70 -6.07
N ASP A 29 9.46 2.67 -5.98
CA ASP A 29 10.46 2.55 -4.92
C ASP A 29 11.76 3.22 -5.39
N PRO A 30 12.10 4.42 -4.89
CA PRO A 30 13.30 5.13 -5.34
C PRO A 30 14.60 4.44 -4.89
N SER A 31 14.56 3.54 -3.90
CA SER A 31 15.74 2.80 -3.45
C SER A 31 16.11 1.65 -4.39
N LEU A 32 15.12 1.06 -5.06
CA LEU A 32 15.29 -0.07 -5.98
C LEU A 32 15.06 0.32 -7.44
N ASP A 33 14.73 1.58 -7.67
CA ASP A 33 14.32 2.17 -8.94
C ASP A 33 13.32 1.31 -9.74
N ARG A 34 12.26 0.85 -9.05
CA ARG A 34 11.26 -0.04 -9.67
C ARG A 34 9.83 0.34 -9.33
N MET A 35 8.92 -0.07 -10.19
CA MET A 35 7.48 0.04 -10.00
C MET A 35 6.98 -1.05 -9.06
N VAL A 36 6.12 -0.69 -8.11
CA VAL A 36 5.54 -1.59 -7.10
C VAL A 36 4.06 -1.31 -6.91
N ALA A 37 3.31 -2.34 -6.52
CA ALA A 37 1.96 -2.20 -6.02
C ALA A 37 1.99 -2.06 -4.48
N LEU A 38 1.54 -0.93 -3.96
CA LEU A 38 1.52 -0.63 -2.53
C LEU A 38 0.10 -0.77 -1.97
N LYS A 39 -0.18 -1.86 -1.24
CA LYS A 39 -1.45 -2.05 -0.52
C LYS A 39 -1.40 -1.34 0.83
N VAL A 40 -2.33 -0.41 1.05
CA VAL A 40 -2.42 0.43 2.24
C VAL A 40 -3.77 0.20 2.92
N LEU A 41 -3.78 0.10 4.25
CA LEU A 41 -4.99 0.02 5.07
C LEU A 41 -5.47 1.42 5.47
N HIS A 42 -6.78 1.67 5.41
CA HIS A 42 -7.35 2.91 5.93
C HIS A 42 -7.21 2.98 7.46
N THR A 43 -6.78 4.14 7.97
CA THR A 43 -6.54 4.39 9.41
C THR A 43 -7.79 4.23 10.28
N HIS A 44 -8.99 4.42 9.72
CA HIS A 44 -10.26 4.17 10.43
C HIS A 44 -10.51 2.70 10.82
N VAL A 45 -9.68 1.77 10.32
CA VAL A 45 -9.78 0.32 10.60
C VAL A 45 -8.59 -0.18 11.41
N ALA A 46 -7.58 0.67 11.65
CA ALA A 46 -6.35 0.31 12.37
C ALA A 46 -6.59 -0.10 13.83
N GLY A 47 -7.76 0.23 14.39
CA GLY A 47 -8.21 -0.25 15.71
C GLY A 47 -8.70 -1.70 15.74
N ASN A 48 -9.00 -2.32 14.59
CA ASN A 48 -9.48 -3.69 14.52
C ASN A 48 -8.33 -4.65 14.21
N GLN A 49 -7.80 -5.28 15.27
CA GLN A 49 -6.64 -6.17 15.21
C GLN A 49 -6.79 -7.33 14.21
N VAL A 50 -8.02 -7.77 13.90
CA VAL A 50 -8.28 -8.85 12.93
C VAL A 50 -7.82 -8.47 11.52
N PHE A 51 -8.01 -7.23 11.10
CA PHE A 51 -7.61 -6.77 9.77
C PHE A 51 -6.10 -6.60 9.66
N VAL A 52 -5.46 -6.09 10.72
CA VAL A 52 -3.99 -5.98 10.80
C VAL A 52 -3.33 -7.36 10.71
N GLN A 53 -3.88 -8.36 11.39
CA GLN A 53 -3.36 -9.73 11.34
C GLN A 53 -3.51 -10.37 9.96
N ARG A 54 -4.66 -10.20 9.29
CA ARG A 54 -4.86 -10.69 7.91
C ARG A 54 -3.92 -10.01 6.92
N PHE A 55 -3.77 -8.70 7.00
CA PHE A 55 -2.86 -7.94 6.16
C PHE A 55 -1.39 -8.39 6.32
N LYS A 56 -0.94 -8.57 7.57
CA LYS A 56 0.42 -9.09 7.85
C LYS A 56 0.63 -10.50 7.31
N ARG A 57 -0.40 -11.35 7.33
CA ARG A 57 -0.33 -12.71 6.79
C ARG A 57 -0.16 -12.69 5.27
N GLU A 58 -0.95 -11.89 4.55
CA GLU A 58 -0.84 -11.75 3.09
C GLU A 58 0.53 -11.19 2.67
N ALA A 59 1.04 -10.18 3.39
CA ALA A 59 2.35 -9.60 3.10
C ALA A 59 3.51 -10.60 3.25
N ARG A 60 3.40 -11.60 4.13
CA ARG A 60 4.41 -12.66 4.26
C ARG A 60 4.36 -13.69 3.13
N THR A 61 3.19 -13.90 2.53
CA THR A 61 3.02 -14.89 1.46
C THR A 61 3.34 -14.33 0.08
N ALA A 62 3.31 -13.00 -0.09
CA ALA A 62 3.57 -12.33 -1.37
C ALA A 62 5.05 -12.08 -1.69
N SER A 63 5.99 -12.56 -0.86
CA SER A 63 7.42 -12.50 -1.13
C SER A 63 7.90 -13.82 -1.74
N VAL A 64 7.72 -13.95 -3.05
CA VAL A 64 8.38 -14.96 -3.91
C VAL A 64 8.80 -14.31 -5.21
#